data_AF-A0A7V5DBR2-F1
#
_entry.id   AF-A0A7V5DBR2-F1
#
_cell.length_a   1.000
_cell.length_b   1.000
_cell.length_c   1.000
_cell.angle_alpha   90.00
_cell.angle_beta   90.00
_cell.angle_gamma   90.00
#
_symmetry.space_group_name_H-M   'P 1'
#
loop_
_entity.id
_entity.type
_entity.pdbx_description
1 polymer ?
#
loop_
_entity_poly.entity_id
_entity_poly.type
_entity_poly.pdbx_seq_one_letter_code
_entity_poly.pdbx_strand_id
1 'polypeptide(L)'
;MSRNIPDALRKMVAERAAFRCEYCRRLEADSFIKFQIDHIISRKHRGQTILENLAFSCSICNGNKGSNIGTILQDGATFVRLFNPRTDNWHDHFEVSEGMILSKTEIGEATVLTLEFNTINRILERLDLIKAGLFP
;
A
#
# COMPACT_ATOMS: atom_id res chain seq x y z
N MET A 1 -13.18 -7.15 -21.37
CA MET A 1 -11.94 -7.91 -21.60
C MET A 1 -10.94 -7.59 -20.50
N SER A 2 -10.71 -8.53 -19.58
CA SER A 2 -9.60 -8.42 -18.63
C SER A 2 -8.31 -8.67 -19.38
N ARG A 3 -7.60 -7.61 -19.82
CA ARG A 3 -6.20 -7.75 -20.22
C ARG A 3 -5.42 -8.09 -18.95
N ASN A 4 -4.98 -9.34 -18.84
CA ASN A 4 -4.13 -9.81 -17.77
C ASN A 4 -2.85 -8.96 -17.75
N ILE A 5 -2.37 -8.59 -16.56
CA ILE A 5 -1.09 -7.90 -16.40
C ILE A 5 0.00 -8.92 -16.79
N PRO A 6 0.86 -8.63 -17.78
CA PRO A 6 1.88 -9.58 -18.24
C PRO A 6 2.80 -10.02 -17.09
N ASP A 7 3.21 -11.28 -17.07
CA ASP A 7 4.05 -11.83 -15.99
C ASP A 7 5.40 -11.11 -15.86
N ALA A 8 5.98 -10.68 -16.99
CA ALA A 8 7.18 -9.83 -16.99
C ALA A 8 6.95 -8.53 -16.21
N LEU A 9 5.80 -7.87 -16.40
CA LEU A 9 5.46 -6.64 -15.69
C LEU A 9 5.19 -6.89 -14.21
N ARG A 10 4.55 -8.03 -13.87
CA ARG A 10 4.36 -8.45 -12.47
C ARG A 10 5.70 -8.63 -11.76
N LYS A 11 6.65 -9.31 -12.41
CA LYS A 11 8.00 -9.54 -11.91
C LYS A 11 8.75 -8.22 -11.68
N MET A 12 8.73 -7.32 -12.66
CA MET A 12 9.36 -6.00 -12.55
C MET A 12 8.82 -5.18 -11.36
N VAL A 13 7.51 -5.20 -11.15
CA VAL A 13 6.86 -4.49 -10.01
C VAL A 13 7.27 -5.11 -8.67
N ALA A 14 7.29 -6.44 -8.56
CA ALA A 14 7.68 -7.15 -7.34
C ALA A 14 9.17 -6.94 -6.99
N GLU A 15 10.06 -7.05 -7.98
CA GLU A 15 11.51 -6.86 -7.81
C GLU A 15 11.84 -5.41 -7.40
N ARG A 16 11.24 -4.41 -8.05
CA ARG A 16 11.39 -2.99 -7.67
C ARG A 16 10.98 -2.75 -6.21
N ALA A 17 9.92 -3.43 -5.77
CA ALA A 17 9.41 -3.32 -4.40
C ALA A 17 10.22 -4.13 -3.37
N ALA A 18 11.28 -4.83 -3.79
CA ALA A 18 12.02 -5.81 -2.98
C ALA A 18 11.09 -6.82 -2.29
N PHE A 19 10.03 -7.22 -2.99
CA PHE A 19 8.97 -8.10 -2.50
C PHE A 19 8.25 -7.59 -1.23
N ARG A 20 8.29 -6.28 -0.96
CA ARG A 20 7.54 -5.64 0.13
C ARG A 20 6.32 -4.92 -0.41
N CYS A 21 5.21 -4.96 0.34
CA CYS A 21 4.03 -4.17 0.02
C CYS A 21 4.43 -2.69 0.01
N GLU A 22 4.22 -2.01 -1.11
CA GLU A 22 4.66 -0.63 -1.29
C GLU A 22 3.84 0.36 -0.43
N TYR A 23 2.71 -0.09 0.14
CA TYR A 23 1.89 0.67 1.07
C TYR A 23 2.27 0.42 2.52
N CYS A 24 2.25 -0.84 2.98
CA CYS A 24 2.39 -1.19 4.40
C CYS A 24 3.74 -1.81 4.76
N ARG A 25 4.69 -1.94 3.82
CA ARG A 25 6.07 -2.42 3.98
C ARG A 25 6.26 -3.89 4.39
N ARG A 26 5.17 -4.64 4.63
CA ARG A 26 5.23 -6.08 4.91
C ARG A 26 5.89 -6.85 3.77
N LEU A 27 6.75 -7.81 4.08
CA LEU A 27 7.41 -8.68 3.11
C LEU A 27 6.43 -9.78 2.64
N GLU A 28 6.46 -10.11 1.35
CA GLU A 28 5.63 -11.20 0.80
C GLU A 28 5.97 -12.56 1.40
N ALA A 29 7.25 -12.80 1.72
CA ALA A 29 7.71 -14.05 2.34
C ALA A 29 7.04 -14.35 3.70
N ASP A 30 6.55 -13.31 4.38
CA ASP A 30 5.82 -13.46 5.66
C ASP A 30 4.32 -13.70 5.44
N SER A 31 3.87 -13.89 4.20
CA SER A 31 2.46 -14.08 3.85
C SER A 31 2.21 -15.43 3.17
N PHE A 32 1.14 -16.09 3.59
CA PHE A 32 0.62 -17.28 2.90
C PHE A 32 -0.05 -16.94 1.57
N ILE A 33 -0.40 -15.67 1.34
CA ILE A 33 -1.09 -15.20 0.15
C ILE A 33 -0.09 -14.39 -0.68
N LYS A 34 0.09 -14.78 -1.95
CA LYS A 34 0.89 -13.99 -2.89
C LYS A 34 0.36 -12.57 -2.99
N PHE A 35 1.27 -11.62 -3.03
CA PHE A 35 0.93 -10.23 -3.22
C PHE A 35 0.44 -10.00 -4.64
N GLN A 36 -0.29 -8.92 -4.79
CA GLN A 36 -1.02 -8.57 -5.98
C GLN A 36 -0.40 -7.32 -6.60
N ILE A 37 -0.67 -7.16 -7.89
CA ILE A 37 -0.34 -5.93 -8.59
C ILE A 37 -1.56 -5.02 -8.52
N ASP A 38 -1.42 -3.92 -7.79
CA ASP A 38 -2.44 -2.88 -7.67
C ASP A 38 -2.18 -1.76 -8.68
N HIS A 39 -3.25 -1.13 -9.15
CA HIS A 39 -3.21 0.08 -9.95
C HIS A 39 -3.34 1.29 -9.04
N ILE A 40 -2.30 2.10 -8.91
CA ILE A 40 -2.25 3.30 -8.05
C ILE A 40 -3.43 4.21 -8.37
N ILE A 41 -3.55 4.61 -9.64
CA ILE A 41 -4.81 5.10 -10.21
C ILE A 41 -5.55 3.89 -10.73
N SER A 42 -6.70 3.57 -10.13
CA SER A 42 -7.46 2.38 -10.49
C SER A 42 -8.01 2.47 -11.93
N ARG A 43 -8.26 1.31 -12.54
CA ARG A 43 -8.85 1.24 -13.90
C ARG A 43 -10.22 1.94 -13.99
N LYS A 44 -10.99 1.96 -12.89
CA LYS A 44 -12.26 2.71 -12.80
C LYS A 44 -12.06 4.20 -13.07
N HIS A 45 -10.89 4.74 -12.69
CA HIS A 45 -10.48 6.11 -12.92
C HIS A 45 -9.52 6.24 -14.13
N ARG A 46 -9.63 5.32 -15.10
CA ARG A 46 -8.86 5.31 -16.36
C ARG A 46 -7.35 5.11 -16.19
N GLY A 47 -6.92 4.56 -15.05
CA GLY A 47 -5.51 4.21 -14.84
C GLY A 47 -5.02 3.13 -15.80
N GLN A 48 -3.83 3.36 -16.36
CA GLN A 48 -3.20 2.47 -17.34
C GLN A 48 -2.46 1.31 -16.66
N THR A 49 -2.35 0.17 -17.35
CA THR A 49 -1.52 -0.96 -16.92
C THR A 49 -0.08 -0.75 -17.41
N ILE A 50 0.65 0.16 -16.76
CA ILE A 50 2.04 0.51 -17.05
C ILE A 50 2.84 0.55 -15.76
N LEU A 51 4.16 0.35 -15.82
CA LEU A 51 5.03 0.21 -14.65
C LEU A 51 4.90 1.38 -13.65
N GLU A 52 4.67 2.58 -14.18
CA GLU A 52 4.54 3.86 -13.47
C GLU A 52 3.19 4.03 -12.76
N ASN A 53 2.21 3.17 -13.02
CA ASN A 53 0.91 3.18 -12.35
C ASN A 53 0.64 1.89 -11.56
N LEU A 54 1.63 1.00 -11.47
CA LEU A 54 1.47 -0.28 -10.77
C LEU A 54 2.27 -0.28 -9.47
N ALA A 55 1.65 -0.82 -8.42
CA ALA A 55 2.25 -1.04 -7.12
C ALA A 55 2.21 -2.53 -6.72
N PHE A 56 3.25 -2.99 -6.03
CA PHE A 56 3.24 -4.30 -5.38
C PHE A 56 2.51 -4.19 -4.04
N SER A 57 1.41 -4.91 -3.88
CA SER A 57 0.53 -4.74 -2.71
C SER A 57 0.14 -6.08 -2.10
N CYS A 58 0.15 -6.16 -0.77
CA CYS A 58 -0.49 -7.29 -0.10
C CYS A 58 -2.01 -7.30 -0.38
N SER A 59 -2.63 -8.47 -0.23
CA SER A 59 -4.06 -8.67 -0.48
C SER A 59 -4.95 -7.75 0.36
N ILE A 60 -4.54 -7.47 1.61
CA ILE A 60 -5.29 -6.59 2.53
C ILE A 60 -5.25 -5.14 2.04
N CYS A 61 -4.06 -4.59 1.74
CA CYS A 61 -3.96 -3.21 1.26
C CYS A 61 -4.65 -3.03 -0.09
N ASN A 62 -4.48 -3.99 -1.02
CA ASN A 62 -5.13 -3.93 -2.32
C ASN A 62 -6.65 -3.99 -2.19
N GLY A 63 -7.15 -4.91 -1.36
CA GLY A 63 -8.58 -5.07 -1.08
C GLY A 63 -9.21 -3.81 -0.48
N ASN A 64 -8.60 -3.26 0.57
CA ASN A 64 -9.10 -2.06 1.24
C ASN A 64 -9.01 -0.81 0.34
N LYS A 65 -7.95 -0.69 -0.47
CA LYS A 65 -7.86 0.38 -1.47
C LYS A 65 -9.01 0.29 -2.47
N GLY A 66 -9.29 -0.91 -2.99
CA GLY A 66 -10.28 -1.11 -4.03
C GLY A 66 -10.04 -0.18 -5.22
N SER A 67 -11.05 0.60 -5.59
CA SER A 67 -10.92 1.60 -6.65
C SER A 67 -10.46 2.98 -6.17
N ASN A 68 -10.32 3.20 -4.86
CA ASN A 68 -10.08 4.52 -4.28
C ASN A 68 -8.68 5.05 -4.67
N ILE A 69 -8.64 6.34 -4.99
CA ILE A 69 -7.40 7.09 -5.26
C ILE A 69 -7.19 8.23 -4.26
N GLY A 70 -8.15 8.40 -3.35
CA GLY A 70 -8.16 9.37 -2.26
C GLY A 70 -9.38 9.16 -1.38
N THR A 71 -9.48 9.93 -0.32
CA THR A 71 -10.65 10.00 0.56
C THR A 71 -10.86 11.44 1.05
N ILE A 72 -11.95 11.67 1.76
CA ILE A 72 -12.21 12.93 2.46
C ILE A 72 -11.89 12.69 3.94
N LEU A 73 -11.10 13.59 4.54
CA LEU A 73 -10.79 13.53 5.97
C LEU A 73 -11.91 14.18 6.80
N GLN A 74 -11.88 14.03 8.13
CA GLN A 74 -12.98 14.40 9.02
C GLN A 74 -13.35 15.90 9.02
N ASP A 75 -12.54 16.78 8.42
CA ASP A 75 -12.89 18.18 8.18
C ASP A 75 -13.90 18.37 7.02
N GLY A 76 -14.20 17.30 6.28
CA GLY A 76 -15.31 17.21 5.33
C GLY A 76 -15.16 18.04 4.06
N ALA A 77 -14.11 18.86 3.95
CA ALA A 77 -13.97 19.85 2.88
C ALA A 77 -12.87 19.49 1.88
N THR A 78 -11.88 18.68 2.28
CA THR A 78 -10.69 18.46 1.47
C THR A 78 -10.60 17.02 0.99
N PHE A 79 -10.64 16.85 -0.34
CA PHE A 79 -10.27 15.58 -0.96
C PHE A 79 -8.75 15.42 -0.90
N VAL A 80 -8.29 14.36 -0.22
CA VAL A 80 -6.87 14.04 -0.09
C VAL A 80 -6.59 12.74 -0.84
N ARG A 81 -5.62 12.78 -1.76
CA ARG A 81 -5.17 11.59 -2.49
C ARG A 81 -4.51 10.57 -1.56
N LEU A 82 -4.55 9.29 -1.95
CA LEU A 82 -3.77 8.26 -1.27
C LEU A 82 -2.28 8.39 -1.63
N PHE A 83 -1.44 7.75 -0.82
CA PHE A 83 -0.01 7.62 -1.04
C PHE A 83 0.28 6.95 -2.38
N ASN A 84 1.24 7.53 -3.12
CA ASN A 84 1.69 7.06 -4.40
C ASN A 84 3.17 6.66 -4.32
N PRO A 85 3.51 5.36 -4.31
CA PRO A 85 4.90 4.89 -4.19
C PRO A 85 5.81 5.23 -5.38
N ARG A 86 5.28 5.92 -6.41
CA ARG A 86 6.03 6.39 -7.59
C ARG A 86 6.50 7.83 -7.45
N THR A 87 5.80 8.63 -6.66
CA THR A 87 6.08 10.06 -6.49
C THR A 87 6.37 10.45 -5.05
N ASP A 88 5.99 9.61 -4.10
CA ASP A 88 6.08 9.89 -2.67
C ASP A 88 7.14 9.02 -2.00
N ASN A 89 7.89 9.60 -1.07
CA ASN A 89 8.77 8.84 -0.18
C ASN A 89 7.96 8.35 1.02
N TRP A 90 8.02 7.05 1.32
CA TRP A 90 7.26 6.45 2.41
C TRP A 90 7.57 7.11 3.77
N HIS A 91 8.84 7.43 4.05
CA HIS A 91 9.28 7.99 5.34
C HIS A 91 8.91 9.47 5.53
N ASP A 92 8.51 10.16 4.47
CA ASP A 92 7.97 11.52 4.57
C ASP A 92 6.53 11.50 5.08
N HIS A 93 5.78 10.44 4.76
CA HIS A 93 4.35 10.33 5.07
C HIS A 93 4.03 9.44 6.27
N PHE A 94 4.92 8.51 6.61
CA PHE A 94 4.66 7.50 7.63
C PHE A 94 5.86 7.27 8.55
N GLU A 95 5.55 6.81 9.77
CA GLU A 95 6.50 6.23 10.69
C GLU A 95 5.91 4.98 11.35
N VAL A 96 6.78 4.15 11.93
CA VAL A 96 6.36 2.96 12.67
C VAL A 96 6.68 3.16 14.14
N SER A 97 5.65 3.02 14.99
CA SER A 97 5.79 3.04 16.43
C SER A 97 4.93 1.95 17.03
N GLU A 98 5.51 1.09 17.87
CA GLU A 98 4.79 -0.01 18.56
C GLU A 98 3.92 -0.88 17.63
N GLY A 99 4.41 -1.16 16.42
CA GLY A 99 3.66 -1.94 15.42
C GLY A 99 2.52 -1.19 14.74
N MET A 100 2.26 0.07 15.09
CA MET A 100 1.37 0.97 14.37
C MET A 100 2.13 1.66 13.25
N ILE A 101 1.46 1.89 12.12
CA ILE A 101 1.92 2.82 11.09
C ILE A 101 1.21 4.14 11.33
N LEU A 102 1.94 5.15 11.82
CA LEU A 102 1.43 6.48 12.12
C LEU A 102 1.63 7.39 10.89
N SER A 103 0.67 8.28 10.66
CA SER A 103 0.72 9.27 9.59
C SER A 103 1.42 10.55 10.03
N LYS A 104 2.30 11.09 9.18
CA LYS A 104 3.00 12.37 9.38
C LYS A 104 2.42 13.52 8.56
N THR A 105 1.47 13.22 7.67
CA THR A 105 0.88 14.15 6.69
C THR A 105 -0.57 13.77 6.41
N GLU A 106 -1.35 14.65 5.80
CA GLU A 106 -2.73 14.37 5.35
C GLU A 106 -2.80 13.20 4.36
N ILE A 107 -1.84 13.10 3.42
CA ILE A 107 -1.74 11.94 2.50
C ILE A 107 -1.54 10.65 3.29
N GLY A 108 -0.70 10.71 4.32
CA GLY A 108 -0.47 9.59 5.23
C GLY A 108 -1.75 9.21 5.97
N GLU A 109 -2.47 10.19 6.52
CA GLU A 109 -3.72 9.98 7.26
C GLU A 109 -4.80 9.36 6.36
N ALA A 110 -5.02 9.95 5.18
CA ALA A 110 -5.93 9.44 4.17
C ALA A 110 -5.62 7.98 3.81
N THR A 111 -4.34 7.64 3.71
CA THR A 111 -3.87 6.28 3.39
C THR A 111 -4.04 5.31 4.56
N VAL A 112 -3.66 5.69 5.78
CA VAL A 112 -3.82 4.87 6.99
C VAL A 112 -5.28 4.53 7.20
N LEU A 113 -6.17 5.52 7.04
CA LEU A 113 -7.62 5.37 7.14
C LEU A 113 -8.15 4.43 6.06
N THR A 114 -7.89 4.74 4.79
CA THR A 114 -8.47 4.00 3.65
C THR A 114 -7.96 2.56 3.56
N LEU A 115 -6.68 2.32 3.88
CA LEU A 115 -6.06 1.00 3.81
C LEU A 115 -6.15 0.22 5.13
N GLU A 116 -6.78 0.80 6.15
CA GLU A 116 -6.93 0.27 7.50
C GLU A 116 -5.62 -0.35 8.03
N PHE A 117 -4.55 0.45 8.04
CA PHE A 117 -3.23 -0.06 8.39
C PHE A 117 -3.15 -0.65 9.79
N ASN A 118 -3.97 -0.17 10.73
CA ASN A 118 -3.81 -0.38 12.17
C ASN A 118 -4.96 -1.17 12.78
N THR A 119 -5.47 -2.20 12.09
CA THR A 119 -6.32 -3.20 12.76
C THR A 119 -5.49 -4.00 13.77
N ILE A 120 -6.13 -4.48 14.85
CA ILE A 120 -5.45 -5.18 15.96
C ILE A 120 -4.52 -6.29 15.45
N ASN A 121 -5.02 -7.16 14.58
CA ASN A 121 -4.24 -8.27 14.02
C ASN A 121 -2.99 -7.80 13.25
N ARG A 122 -3.09 -6.69 12.52
CA ARG A 122 -1.96 -6.14 11.75
C ARG A 122 -0.91 -5.49 12.64
N ILE A 123 -1.35 -4.87 13.75
CA ILE A 123 -0.43 -4.32 14.76
C ILE A 123 0.35 -5.46 15.41
N LEU A 124 -0.35 -6.50 15.88
CA LEU A 124 0.28 -7.67 16.52
C LEU A 124 1.26 -8.36 15.57
N GLU A 125 0.88 -8.58 14.31
CA GLU A 125 1.77 -9.15 13.30
C GLU A 125 3.03 -8.30 13.09
N ARG A 126 2.90 -6.97 12.99
CA ARG A 126 4.07 -6.10 12.85
C ARG A 126 4.95 -6.09 14.08
N LEU A 127 4.39 -6.19 15.29
CA LEU A 127 5.17 -6.32 16.52
C LEU A 127 6.07 -7.55 16.50
N ASP A 128 5.55 -8.69 16.04
CA ASP A 128 6.34 -9.92 15.93
C ASP A 128 7.43 -9.81 14.85
N LEU A 129 7.11 -9.18 13.72
CA LEU A 129 8.10 -8.92 12.66
C LEU A 129 9.19 -7.92 13.09
N ILE A 130 8.85 -6.89 13.87
CA ILE A 130 9.83 -5.94 14.43
C ILE A 130 10.77 -6.67 15.39
N LYS A 131 10.26 -7.51 16.29
CA LYS A 131 11.08 -8.33 17.20
C LYS A 131 12.04 -9.26 16.44
N ALA A 132 11.62 -9.76 15.28
CA ALA A 132 12.43 -10.59 14.41
C ALA A 132 13.41 -9.80 13.50
N GLY A 133 13.38 -8.47 13.51
CA GLY A 133 14.22 -7.63 12.64
C GLY A 133 13.80 -7.62 11.16
N LEU A 134 12.55 -7.99 10.86
CA LEU A 134 12.02 -8.14 9.50
C LEU A 134 11.15 -6.95 9.04
N PHE A 135 10.85 -6.01 9.94
CA PHE A 135 9.98 -4.85 9.71
C PHE A 135 10.45 -3.62 10.51
N PRO A 136 10.28 -2.37 10.03
CA PRO A 136 9.74 -1.94 8.71
C PRO A 136 10.69 -2.11 7.51
#